data_AF-A0A8D9EZ42-F1
#
_entry.id   AF-A0A8D9EZ42-F1
#
_cell.length_a   1.000
_cell.length_b   1.000
_cell.length_c   1.000
_cell.angle_alpha   90.00
_cell.angle_beta   90.00
_cell.angle_gamma   90.00
#
_symmetry.space_group_name_H-M   'P 1'
#
loop_
_entity.id
_entity.type
_entity.pdbx_description
1 polymer ?
#
loop_
_entity_poly.entity_id
_entity_poly.type
_entity_poly.pdbx_seq_one_letter_code
_entity_poly.pdbx_strand_id
1 'polypeptide(L)'
;MENLERLHEKYCERLKHALFRSLVFVSTVGALLVLVLYIVLTETYHLDKLLILSSLSILLLLLLALTHTSCSGSLLVILSTVLCSILYGANLSLSSHVTPLIVWLLILATHTMLPIGLGLASGLATCWIVGFVAFSIVNADEESGRDDLYTRLSADLLFLLGAKVTGIYYRLMTERKHQKTFESTKTCIESRVKLECEREQQEQLLLSVIPAYIAAEVKRSIMLKMADACQDISNKQTSFHEMYVQRHNNVSILYADIVNFTPLSEQLSASDLVKTLNELFGRFDQIAQENQCMRIKILGDCYYCVSGLPVSRPNHAYNCGNMGLEM
;
A
#
# COMPACT_ATOMS: atom_id res chain seq x y z
N MET A 1 -0.68 -15.05 4.29
CA MET A 1 0.42 -14.38 5.04
C MET A 1 1.66 -14.20 4.17
N GLU A 2 2.08 -15.22 3.43
CA GLU A 2 3.26 -15.18 2.54
C GLU A 2 3.23 -14.04 1.48
N ASN A 3 2.05 -13.71 0.93
CA ASN A 3 1.92 -12.58 -0.01
C ASN A 3 2.13 -11.20 0.67
N LEU A 4 1.86 -11.10 1.97
CA LEU A 4 1.96 -9.84 2.72
C LEU A 4 3.42 -9.55 3.11
N GLU A 5 4.15 -10.59 3.48
CA GLU A 5 5.60 -10.53 3.75
C GLU A 5 6.37 -10.12 2.50
N ARG A 6 6.07 -10.74 1.34
CA ARG A 6 6.65 -10.32 0.05
C ARG A 6 6.30 -8.88 -0.33
N LEU A 7 5.13 -8.38 0.05
CA LEU A 7 4.74 -6.98 -0.19
C LEU A 7 5.50 -6.03 0.72
N HIS A 8 5.71 -6.42 1.99
CA HIS A 8 6.54 -5.70 2.95
C HIS A 8 7.98 -5.57 2.47
N GLU A 9 8.57 -6.67 2.03
CA GLU A 9 9.94 -6.72 1.49
C GLU A 9 10.09 -5.77 0.30
N LYS A 10 9.18 -5.85 -0.69
CA LYS A 10 9.19 -4.96 -1.86
C LYS A 10 9.01 -3.48 -1.50
N TYR A 11 8.17 -3.17 -0.51
CA TYR A 11 7.99 -1.79 -0.04
C TYR A 11 9.28 -1.25 0.60
N CYS A 12 9.90 -2.05 1.47
CA CYS A 12 11.16 -1.72 2.12
C CYS A 12 12.31 -1.54 1.10
N GLU A 13 12.38 -2.39 0.08
CA GLU A 13 13.36 -2.24 -1.02
C GLU A 13 13.15 -0.92 -1.77
N ARG A 14 11.92 -0.63 -2.22
CA ARG A 14 11.64 0.58 -3.01
C ARG A 14 11.98 1.87 -2.25
N LEU A 15 11.68 1.92 -0.97
CA LEU A 15 11.95 3.11 -0.15
C LEU A 15 13.44 3.32 0.09
N LYS A 16 14.19 2.25 0.38
CA LYS A 16 15.66 2.30 0.47
C LYS A 16 16.28 2.74 -0.86
N HIS A 17 15.78 2.22 -1.99
CA HIS A 17 16.19 2.65 -3.33
C HIS A 17 15.90 4.13 -3.62
N ALA A 18 14.82 4.71 -3.07
CA ALA A 18 14.50 6.12 -3.28
C ALA A 18 15.42 7.04 -2.47
N LEU A 19 15.61 6.76 -1.18
CA LEU A 19 16.51 7.51 -0.30
C LEU A 19 17.98 7.41 -0.74
N PHE A 20 18.38 6.24 -1.24
CA PHE A 20 19.72 6.05 -1.76
C PHE A 20 19.98 6.86 -3.03
N ARG A 21 19.02 6.86 -3.97
CA ARG A 21 19.13 7.66 -5.20
C ARG A 21 19.23 9.15 -4.92
N SER A 22 18.50 9.68 -3.93
CA SER A 22 18.61 11.08 -3.55
C SER A 22 19.97 11.38 -2.90
N LEU A 23 20.48 10.50 -2.03
CA LEU A 23 21.80 10.69 -1.39
C LEU A 23 22.95 10.67 -2.40
N VAL A 24 22.98 9.68 -3.31
CA VAL A 24 23.99 9.60 -4.37
C VAL A 24 23.92 10.83 -5.28
N PHE A 25 22.72 11.28 -5.63
CA PHE A 25 22.53 12.50 -6.42
C PHE A 25 23.09 13.73 -5.70
N VAL A 26 22.75 13.94 -4.44
CA VAL A 26 23.27 15.07 -3.64
C VAL A 26 24.80 14.99 -3.50
N SER A 27 25.35 13.81 -3.24
CA SER A 27 26.79 13.62 -3.04
C SER A 27 27.60 13.78 -4.33
N THR A 28 27.07 13.34 -5.47
CA THR A 28 27.72 13.53 -6.79
C THR A 28 27.69 14.99 -7.21
N VAL A 29 26.57 15.69 -7.02
CA VAL A 29 26.49 17.14 -7.24
C VAL A 29 27.47 17.89 -6.34
N GLY A 30 27.56 17.52 -5.05
CA GLY A 30 28.52 18.11 -4.12
C GLY A 30 29.99 17.90 -4.55
N ALA A 31 30.34 16.68 -4.97
CA ALA A 31 31.70 16.38 -5.44
C ALA A 31 32.06 17.14 -6.73
N LEU A 32 31.11 17.27 -7.66
CA LEU A 32 31.28 18.06 -8.88
C LEU A 32 31.49 19.55 -8.57
N LEU A 33 30.75 20.11 -7.61
CA LEU A 33 30.92 21.51 -7.19
C LEU A 33 32.31 21.75 -6.60
N VAL A 34 32.82 20.84 -5.76
CA VAL A 34 34.17 20.92 -5.20
C VAL A 34 35.23 20.81 -6.30
N LEU A 35 35.02 19.94 -7.29
CA LEU A 35 35.91 19.79 -8.44
C LEU A 35 35.94 21.05 -9.33
N VAL A 36 34.78 21.68 -9.56
CA VAL A 36 34.69 22.94 -10.30
C VAL A 36 35.38 24.08 -9.54
N LEU A 37 35.16 24.17 -8.22
CA LEU A 37 35.87 25.11 -7.35
C LEU A 37 37.39 24.92 -7.42
N TYR A 38 37.85 23.67 -7.40
CA TYR A 38 39.27 23.34 -7.55
C TYR A 38 39.83 23.84 -8.87
N ILE A 39 39.16 23.58 -10.00
CA ILE A 39 39.58 24.02 -11.34
C ILE A 39 39.66 25.56 -11.42
N VAL A 40 38.72 26.27 -10.81
CA VAL A 40 38.70 27.74 -10.80
C VAL A 40 39.83 28.33 -9.96
N LEU A 41 40.26 27.65 -8.89
CA LEU A 41 41.34 28.08 -8.00
C LEU A 41 42.74 27.59 -8.45
N THR A 42 42.85 26.86 -9.56
CA THR A 42 44.10 26.18 -9.97
C THR A 42 45.18 27.11 -10.54
N GLU A 43 44.87 28.37 -10.84
CA GLU A 43 45.89 29.31 -11.37
C GLU A 43 47.03 29.62 -10.39
N THR A 44 46.93 29.23 -9.11
CA THR A 44 47.89 29.66 -8.07
C THR A 44 48.74 28.57 -7.42
N TYR A 45 48.46 27.25 -7.57
CA TYR A 45 49.24 26.19 -6.89
C TYR A 45 49.32 24.85 -7.65
N HIS A 46 50.52 24.23 -7.69
CA HIS A 46 50.75 22.86 -8.17
C HIS A 46 50.25 21.83 -7.13
N LEU A 47 49.07 21.24 -7.35
CA LEU A 47 48.45 20.27 -6.43
C LEU A 47 47.87 19.04 -7.17
N ASP A 48 48.68 18.33 -7.95
CA ASP A 48 48.27 17.09 -8.66
C ASP A 48 47.64 16.02 -7.75
N LYS A 49 47.98 16.03 -6.46
CA LYS A 49 47.42 15.12 -5.43
C LYS A 49 45.94 15.38 -5.12
N LEU A 50 45.47 16.63 -5.22
CA LEU A 50 44.09 17.01 -4.87
C LEU A 50 43.09 16.62 -5.98
N LEU A 51 43.53 16.67 -7.25
CA LEU A 51 42.78 16.15 -8.39
C LEU A 51 42.54 14.64 -8.26
N ILE A 52 43.60 13.88 -7.95
CA ILE A 52 43.49 12.42 -7.80
C ILE A 52 42.57 12.06 -6.63
N LEU A 53 42.65 12.77 -5.50
CA LEU A 53 41.78 12.58 -4.33
C LEU A 53 40.29 12.85 -4.64
N SER A 54 39.99 13.94 -5.36
CA SER A 54 38.61 14.24 -5.78
C SER A 54 38.06 13.19 -6.75
N SER A 55 38.87 12.73 -7.72
CA SER A 55 38.47 11.70 -8.68
C SER A 55 38.23 10.33 -8.03
N LEU A 56 39.05 9.96 -7.04
CA LEU A 56 38.90 8.74 -6.25
C LEU A 56 37.68 8.80 -5.32
N SER A 57 37.34 9.97 -4.79
CA SER A 57 36.13 10.16 -3.98
C SER A 57 34.84 10.02 -4.81
N ILE A 58 34.85 10.50 -6.06
CA ILE A 58 33.76 10.34 -7.02
C ILE A 58 33.63 8.87 -7.43
N LEU A 59 34.75 8.17 -7.67
CA LEU A 59 34.77 6.74 -7.97
C LEU A 59 34.22 5.90 -6.80
N LEU A 60 34.56 6.26 -5.56
CA LEU A 60 34.06 5.61 -4.35
C LEU A 60 32.54 5.74 -4.22
N LEU A 61 32.00 6.95 -4.48
CA LEU A 61 30.56 7.21 -4.47
C LEU A 61 29.82 6.48 -5.60
N LEU A 62 30.43 6.38 -6.78
CA LEU A 62 29.88 5.67 -7.94
C LEU A 62 29.88 4.16 -7.74
N LEU A 63 30.89 3.61 -7.08
CA LEU A 63 30.93 2.20 -6.71
C LEU A 63 29.93 1.89 -5.60
N LEU A 64 29.78 2.77 -4.60
CA LEU A 64 28.70 2.69 -3.61
C LEU A 64 27.33 2.63 -4.32
N ALA A 65 27.14 3.46 -5.36
CA ALA A 65 25.93 3.50 -6.20
C ALA A 65 25.64 2.17 -6.91
N LEU A 66 26.66 1.54 -7.48
CA LEU A 66 26.56 0.24 -8.15
C LEU A 66 26.20 -0.90 -7.18
N THR A 67 26.72 -0.86 -5.94
CA THR A 67 26.42 -1.88 -4.91
C THR A 67 24.94 -2.00 -4.61
N HIS A 68 24.24 -0.87 -4.60
CA HIS A 68 22.82 -0.80 -4.25
C HIS A 68 21.92 -1.16 -5.43
N THR A 69 22.37 -0.98 -6.68
CA THR A 69 21.62 -1.41 -7.87
C THR A 69 21.58 -2.94 -8.01
N SER A 70 22.61 -3.62 -7.51
CA SER A 70 22.74 -5.08 -7.62
C SER A 70 22.11 -5.79 -6.41
N CYS A 71 20.83 -5.50 -6.17
CA CYS A 71 20.00 -6.04 -5.08
C CYS A 71 19.55 -7.48 -5.37
N SER A 72 20.49 -8.40 -5.61
CA SER A 72 20.15 -9.82 -5.80
C SER A 72 21.17 -10.80 -5.20
N GLY A 73 22.32 -10.36 -4.69
CA GLY A 73 23.33 -11.25 -4.15
C GLY A 73 24.06 -10.68 -2.94
N SER A 74 23.93 -11.35 -1.78
CA SER A 74 24.68 -11.04 -0.56
C SER A 74 26.19 -10.93 -0.83
N LEU A 75 26.73 -11.80 -1.69
CA LEU A 75 28.14 -11.79 -2.08
C LEU A 75 28.57 -10.53 -2.83
N LEU A 76 27.71 -9.99 -3.69
CA LEU A 76 28.06 -8.83 -4.52
C LEU A 76 28.02 -7.54 -3.70
N VAL A 77 27.11 -7.45 -2.73
CA VAL A 77 27.11 -6.38 -1.71
C VAL A 77 28.39 -6.46 -0.86
N ILE A 78 28.80 -7.65 -0.42
CA ILE A 78 30.03 -7.81 0.36
C ILE A 78 31.26 -7.42 -0.48
N LEU A 79 31.41 -7.96 -1.68
CA LEU A 79 32.53 -7.66 -2.59
C LEU A 79 32.68 -6.16 -2.84
N SER A 80 31.55 -5.47 -2.99
CA SER A 80 31.58 -4.06 -3.31
C SER A 80 31.78 -3.15 -2.08
N THR A 81 31.37 -3.58 -0.89
CA THR A 81 31.80 -2.95 0.38
C THR A 81 33.29 -3.14 0.67
N VAL A 82 33.85 -4.28 0.30
CA VAL A 82 35.30 -4.55 0.36
C VAL A 82 36.04 -3.64 -0.63
N LEU A 83 35.53 -3.51 -1.86
CA LEU A 83 36.11 -2.62 -2.87
C LEU A 83 36.08 -1.14 -2.42
N CYS A 84 34.98 -0.69 -1.80
CA CYS A 84 34.90 0.65 -1.21
C CYS A 84 35.91 0.85 -0.07
N SER A 85 36.14 -0.19 0.74
CA SER A 85 37.14 -0.14 1.83
C SER A 85 38.57 -0.09 1.30
N ILE A 86 38.85 -0.81 0.20
CA ILE A 86 40.15 -0.78 -0.50
C ILE A 86 40.40 0.61 -1.10
N LEU A 87 39.40 1.18 -1.77
CA LEU A 87 39.51 2.51 -2.37
C LEU A 87 39.59 3.62 -1.31
N TYR A 88 38.90 3.47 -0.19
CA TYR A 88 39.07 4.34 0.96
C TYR A 88 40.51 4.27 1.51
N GLY A 89 41.08 3.07 1.66
CA GLY A 89 42.48 2.88 2.05
C GLY A 89 43.47 3.48 1.04
N ALA A 90 43.17 3.40 -0.26
CA ALA A 90 43.98 4.02 -1.32
C ALA A 90 43.91 5.56 -1.29
N ASN A 91 42.73 6.15 -1.03
CA ASN A 91 42.57 7.59 -0.78
C ASN A 91 43.39 8.05 0.42
N LEU A 92 43.37 7.24 1.49
CA LEU A 92 44.16 7.46 2.69
C LEU A 92 45.65 7.50 2.34
N SER A 93 46.18 6.46 1.69
CA SER A 93 47.60 6.34 1.36
C SER A 93 48.16 7.46 0.48
N LEU A 94 47.33 8.16 -0.30
CA LEU A 94 47.79 9.20 -1.22
C LEU A 94 47.74 10.60 -0.61
N SER A 95 46.94 10.82 0.45
CA SER A 95 46.78 12.14 1.07
C SER A 95 47.72 12.33 2.26
N SER A 96 48.47 13.44 2.30
CA SER A 96 49.29 13.81 3.46
C SER A 96 48.45 14.19 4.68
N HIS A 97 47.24 14.72 4.46
CA HIS A 97 46.27 15.01 5.52
C HIS A 97 44.89 14.49 5.11
N VAL A 98 44.26 13.72 5.99
CA VAL A 98 42.91 13.19 5.75
C VAL A 98 41.93 14.00 6.57
N THR A 99 40.92 14.57 5.91
CA THR A 99 39.82 15.25 6.58
C THR A 99 38.83 14.23 7.15
N PRO A 100 38.41 14.34 8.43
CA PRO A 100 37.46 13.40 9.06
C PRO A 100 36.08 13.39 8.41
N LEU A 101 35.75 14.40 7.60
CA LEU A 101 34.46 14.59 6.92
C LEU A 101 34.13 13.44 5.94
N ILE A 102 35.13 12.92 5.21
CA ILE A 102 34.91 11.81 4.26
C ILE A 102 34.54 10.52 4.99
N VAL A 103 35.23 10.25 6.11
CA VAL A 103 34.97 9.08 6.97
C VAL A 103 33.59 9.18 7.62
N TRP A 104 33.20 10.40 8.03
CA TRP A 104 31.89 10.70 8.58
C TRP A 104 30.76 10.37 7.59
N LEU A 105 30.89 10.79 6.33
CA LEU A 105 29.90 10.49 5.28
C LEU A 105 29.78 8.98 5.02
N LEU A 106 30.90 8.25 5.03
CA LEU A 106 30.90 6.80 4.87
C LEU A 106 30.16 6.10 6.01
N ILE A 107 30.47 6.45 7.27
CA ILE A 107 29.79 5.91 8.46
C ILE A 107 28.28 6.18 8.41
N LEU A 108 27.88 7.37 7.99
CA LEU A 108 26.47 7.71 7.86
C LEU A 108 25.81 6.91 6.72
N ALA A 109 26.48 6.74 5.58
CA ALA A 109 25.97 5.95 4.47
C ALA A 109 25.78 4.46 4.81
N THR A 110 26.68 3.84 5.59
CA THR A 110 26.53 2.43 6.00
C THR A 110 25.36 2.19 6.93
N HIS A 111 25.15 3.09 7.89
CA HIS A 111 24.06 2.94 8.83
C HIS A 111 22.69 3.28 8.24
N THR A 112 22.63 4.21 7.29
CA THR A 112 21.36 4.71 6.75
C THR A 112 20.90 3.97 5.50
N MET A 113 21.81 3.50 4.64
CA MET A 113 21.45 3.06 3.28
C MET A 113 21.79 1.61 2.94
N LEU A 114 22.67 0.94 3.70
CA LEU A 114 23.12 -0.40 3.33
C LEU A 114 22.15 -1.48 3.84
N PRO A 115 21.71 -2.45 3.00
CA PRO A 115 20.78 -3.51 3.38
C PRO A 115 21.46 -4.64 4.18
N ILE A 116 22.35 -4.27 5.10
CA ILE A 116 23.14 -5.20 5.91
C ILE A 116 22.61 -5.18 7.35
N GLY A 117 22.61 -6.30 8.06
CA GLY A 117 22.21 -6.38 9.47
C GLY A 117 22.94 -5.37 10.38
N LEU A 118 22.30 -4.96 11.48
CA LEU A 118 22.81 -3.90 12.37
C LEU A 118 24.21 -4.22 12.92
N GLY A 119 24.47 -5.49 13.25
CA GLY A 119 25.76 -5.94 13.77
C GLY A 119 26.91 -5.79 12.76
N LEU A 120 26.70 -6.26 11.53
CA LEU A 120 27.70 -6.16 10.45
C LEU A 120 27.94 -4.70 10.05
N ALA A 121 26.88 -3.88 9.96
CA ALA A 121 27.02 -2.45 9.65
C ALA A 121 27.80 -1.70 10.74
N SER A 122 27.52 -1.99 12.02
CA SER A 122 28.27 -1.44 13.16
C SER A 122 29.74 -1.87 13.14
N GLY A 123 30.01 -3.14 12.80
CA GLY A 123 31.36 -3.66 12.64
C GLY A 123 32.16 -2.93 11.54
N LEU A 124 31.57 -2.76 10.37
CA LEU A 124 32.20 -2.02 9.26
C LEU A 124 32.49 -0.55 9.63
N ALA A 125 31.53 0.13 10.27
CA ALA A 125 31.73 1.50 10.75
C ALA A 125 32.88 1.59 11.77
N THR A 126 32.99 0.61 12.70
CA THR A 126 34.13 0.57 13.63
C THR A 126 35.46 0.32 12.93
N CYS A 127 35.50 -0.52 11.89
CA CYS A 127 36.72 -0.75 11.10
C CYS A 127 37.20 0.53 10.41
N TRP A 128 36.29 1.35 9.88
CA TRP A 128 36.68 2.63 9.26
C TRP A 128 37.21 3.65 10.26
N ILE A 129 36.63 3.72 11.46
CA ILE A 129 37.13 4.59 12.55
C ILE A 129 38.55 4.13 12.96
N VAL A 130 38.76 2.83 13.16
CA VAL A 130 40.07 2.27 13.52
C VAL A 130 41.10 2.53 12.42
N GLY A 131 40.71 2.34 11.15
CA GLY A 131 41.58 2.62 10.01
C GLY A 131 42.00 4.09 9.91
N PHE A 132 41.07 5.02 10.17
CA PHE A 132 41.36 6.46 10.20
C PHE A 132 42.33 6.82 11.34
N VAL A 133 42.11 6.30 12.54
CA VAL A 133 42.97 6.54 13.70
C VAL A 133 44.36 5.97 13.48
N ALA A 134 44.46 4.72 12.98
CA ALA A 134 45.75 4.08 12.71
C ALA A 134 46.58 4.87 11.68
N PHE A 135 45.94 5.34 10.61
CA PHE A 135 46.60 6.15 9.60
C PHE A 135 47.05 7.52 10.13
N SER A 136 46.21 8.17 10.94
CA SER A 136 46.55 9.45 11.57
C SER A 136 47.74 9.35 12.52
N ILE A 137 47.96 8.17 13.11
CA ILE A 137 49.14 7.87 13.95
C ILE A 137 50.39 7.60 13.09
N VAL A 138 50.25 6.86 11.99
CA VAL A 138 51.39 6.52 11.09
C VAL A 138 51.91 7.76 10.36
N ASN A 139 51.03 8.66 9.95
CA ASN A 139 51.38 9.91 9.27
C ASN A 139 51.52 11.10 10.24
N ALA A 140 51.74 10.82 11.53
CA ALA A 140 52.11 11.85 12.49
C ALA A 140 53.53 12.32 12.16
N ASP A 141 53.66 13.49 11.52
CA ASP A 141 54.95 14.11 11.26
C ASP A 141 55.74 14.30 12.58
N GLU A 142 57.02 13.91 12.59
CA GLU A 142 57.93 14.08 13.73
C GLU A 142 58.10 15.56 14.17
N GLU A 143 57.70 16.51 13.32
CA GLU A 143 57.79 17.96 13.58
C GLU A 143 56.66 18.52 14.45
N SER A 144 55.52 17.82 14.59
CA SER A 144 54.38 18.33 15.38
C SER A 144 54.46 17.80 16.81
N GLY A 145 54.43 18.69 17.81
CA GLY A 145 54.51 18.31 19.22
C GLY A 145 53.48 17.25 19.62
N ARG A 146 53.88 16.31 20.48
CA ARG A 146 53.01 15.19 20.95
C ARG A 146 51.67 15.68 21.49
N ASP A 147 51.62 16.81 22.17
CA ASP A 147 50.41 17.33 22.79
C ASP A 147 49.36 17.83 21.78
N ASP A 148 49.79 18.35 20.62
CA ASP A 148 48.88 18.81 19.55
C ASP A 148 48.23 17.64 18.81
N LEU A 149 48.97 16.54 18.63
CA LEU A 149 48.48 15.31 18.00
C LEU A 149 47.34 14.69 18.81
N TYR A 150 47.51 14.54 20.13
CA TYR A 150 46.48 13.96 21.00
C TYR A 150 45.22 14.82 21.05
N THR A 151 45.38 16.15 21.11
CA THR A 151 44.25 17.08 21.11
C THR A 151 43.45 16.99 19.81
N ARG A 152 44.12 16.93 18.65
CA ARG A 152 43.46 16.76 17.34
C ARG A 152 42.77 15.40 17.19
N LEU A 153 43.45 14.31 17.55
CA LEU A 153 42.93 12.94 17.40
C LEU A 153 41.72 12.71 18.30
N SER A 154 41.71 13.29 19.51
CA SER A 154 40.55 13.20 20.41
C SER A 154 39.32 13.93 19.87
N ALA A 155 39.50 15.10 19.24
CA ALA A 155 38.42 15.84 18.59
C ALA A 155 37.84 15.07 17.39
N ASP A 156 38.70 14.51 16.53
CA ASP A 156 38.28 13.73 15.37
C ASP A 156 37.56 12.44 15.80
N LEU A 157 38.05 11.76 16.83
CA LEU A 157 37.41 10.57 17.39
C LEU A 157 36.03 10.88 17.98
N LEU A 158 35.89 12.00 18.71
CA LEU A 158 34.60 12.46 19.22
C LEU A 158 33.61 12.72 18.09
N PHE A 159 34.05 13.36 17.01
CA PHE A 159 33.23 13.66 15.83
C PHE A 159 32.74 12.37 15.13
N LEU A 160 33.62 11.38 14.94
CA LEU A 160 33.28 10.10 14.30
C LEU A 160 32.38 9.22 15.18
N LEU A 161 32.58 9.25 16.50
CA LEU A 161 31.67 8.57 17.44
C LEU A 161 30.27 9.19 17.41
N GLY A 162 30.17 10.52 17.33
CA GLY A 162 28.91 11.22 17.12
C GLY A 162 28.18 10.72 15.86
N ALA A 163 28.90 10.62 14.74
CA ALA A 163 28.37 10.11 13.47
C ALA A 163 27.79 8.69 13.62
N LYS A 164 28.53 7.80 14.30
CA LYS A 164 28.11 6.41 14.54
C LYS A 164 26.82 6.36 15.36
N VAL A 165 26.74 7.14 16.44
CA VAL A 165 25.55 7.20 17.31
C VAL A 165 24.34 7.72 16.54
N THR A 166 24.50 8.81 15.78
CA THR A 166 23.43 9.36 14.94
C THR A 166 22.97 8.37 13.87
N GLY A 167 23.91 7.66 13.23
CA GLY A 167 23.61 6.62 12.24
C GLY A 167 22.79 5.46 12.82
N ILE A 168 23.21 4.92 13.97
CA ILE A 168 22.47 3.85 14.67
C ILE A 168 21.08 4.33 15.09
N TYR A 169 20.98 5.52 15.67
CA TYR A 169 19.71 6.11 16.08
C TYR A 169 18.74 6.26 14.90
N TYR A 170 19.21 6.85 13.78
CA TYR A 170 18.40 7.04 12.58
C TYR A 170 17.88 5.69 12.05
N ARG A 171 18.75 4.68 12.02
CA ARG A 171 18.40 3.34 11.53
C ARG A 171 17.29 2.71 12.37
N LEU A 172 17.43 2.71 13.70
CA LEU A 172 16.44 2.16 14.61
C LEU A 172 15.08 2.89 14.50
N MET A 173 15.11 4.22 14.37
CA MET A 173 13.89 5.01 14.20
C MET A 173 13.19 4.72 12.88
N THR A 174 13.97 4.60 11.80
CA THR A 174 13.47 4.31 10.46
C THR A 174 12.83 2.92 10.40
N GLU A 175 13.48 1.90 10.95
CA GLU A 175 12.97 0.52 11.00
C GLU A 175 11.66 0.42 11.80
N ARG A 176 11.60 1.06 12.97
CA ARG A 176 10.37 1.12 13.79
C ARG A 176 9.23 1.86 13.07
N LYS A 177 9.51 2.97 12.39
CA LYS A 177 8.50 3.70 11.61
C LYS A 177 7.97 2.88 10.45
N HIS A 178 8.82 2.09 9.79
CA HIS A 178 8.39 1.22 8.70
C HIS A 178 7.49 0.10 9.16
N GLN A 179 7.82 -0.56 10.27
CA GLN A 179 6.95 -1.59 10.87
C GLN A 179 5.57 -1.02 11.20
N LYS A 180 5.51 0.12 11.89
CA LYS A 180 4.24 0.77 12.25
C LYS A 180 3.42 1.21 11.04
N THR A 181 4.05 1.78 10.02
CA THR A 181 3.36 2.24 8.80
C THR A 181 2.78 1.05 8.03
N PHE A 182 3.54 -0.04 7.96
CA PHE A 182 3.10 -1.26 7.30
C PHE A 182 1.92 -1.91 8.05
N GLU A 183 2.02 -2.04 9.38
CA GLU A 183 0.92 -2.54 10.22
C GLU A 183 -0.35 -1.70 10.06
N SER A 184 -0.22 -0.36 10.09
CA SER A 184 -1.35 0.56 9.89
C SER A 184 -1.97 0.45 8.50
N THR A 185 -1.13 0.25 7.47
CA THR A 185 -1.62 0.06 6.09
C THR A 185 -2.34 -1.27 5.94
N LYS A 186 -1.80 -2.34 6.55
CA LYS A 186 -2.41 -3.67 6.58
C LYS A 186 -3.79 -3.62 7.21
N THR A 187 -3.91 -3.08 8.43
CA THR A 187 -5.20 -3.01 9.14
C THR A 187 -6.22 -2.15 8.41
N CYS A 188 -5.78 -1.06 7.76
CA CYS A 188 -6.62 -0.23 6.90
C CYS A 188 -7.17 -1.01 5.70
N ILE A 189 -6.32 -1.76 4.99
CA ILE A 189 -6.73 -2.58 3.84
C ILE A 189 -7.67 -3.71 4.27
N GLU A 190 -7.36 -4.41 5.36
CA GLU A 190 -8.22 -5.49 5.89
C GLU A 190 -9.61 -4.96 6.25
N SER A 191 -9.66 -3.79 6.90
CA SER A 191 -10.92 -3.12 7.25
C SER A 191 -11.69 -2.66 6.02
N ARG A 192 -11.01 -2.13 4.99
CA ARG A 192 -11.62 -1.75 3.69
C ARG A 192 -12.27 -2.95 3.01
N VAL A 193 -11.55 -4.07 2.91
CA VAL A 193 -12.07 -5.30 2.29
C VAL A 193 -13.27 -5.84 3.05
N LYS A 194 -13.22 -5.85 4.39
CA LYS A 194 -14.35 -6.29 5.21
C LYS A 194 -15.59 -5.41 4.98
N LEU A 195 -15.43 -4.09 4.97
CA LEU A 195 -16.52 -3.15 4.70
C LEU A 195 -17.13 -3.32 3.31
N GLU A 196 -16.32 -3.58 2.28
CA GLU A 196 -16.82 -3.86 0.93
C GLU A 196 -17.67 -5.14 0.89
N CYS A 197 -17.23 -6.21 1.56
CA CYS A 197 -17.99 -7.45 1.66
C CYS A 197 -19.34 -7.25 2.40
N GLU A 198 -19.32 -6.53 3.53
CA GLU A 198 -20.55 -6.21 4.28
C GLU A 198 -21.50 -5.31 3.44
N ARG A 199 -20.95 -4.37 2.66
CA ARG A 199 -21.71 -3.54 1.72
C ARG A 199 -22.39 -4.38 0.64
N GLU A 200 -21.68 -5.32 0.03
CA GLU A 200 -22.23 -6.23 -0.98
C GLU A 200 -23.35 -7.11 -0.40
N GLN A 201 -23.15 -7.65 0.80
CA GLN A 201 -24.19 -8.41 1.50
C GLN A 201 -25.44 -7.56 1.79
N GLN A 202 -25.27 -6.33 2.26
CA GLN A 202 -26.38 -5.39 2.48
C GLN A 202 -27.11 -5.07 1.17
N GLU A 203 -26.39 -4.88 0.07
CA GLU A 203 -26.98 -4.60 -1.24
C GLU A 203 -27.78 -5.79 -1.77
N GLN A 204 -27.26 -7.01 -1.59
CA GLN A 204 -27.97 -8.25 -1.96
C GLN A 204 -29.24 -8.45 -1.12
N LEU A 205 -29.17 -8.20 0.20
CA LEU A 205 -30.33 -8.27 1.08
C LEU A 205 -31.37 -7.20 0.77
N LEU A 206 -30.93 -5.99 0.38
CA LEU A 206 -31.85 -4.92 -0.02
C LEU A 206 -32.60 -5.29 -1.31
N LEU A 207 -31.90 -5.85 -2.30
CA LEU A 207 -32.49 -6.27 -3.57
C LEU A 207 -33.36 -7.53 -3.47
N SER A 208 -33.19 -8.36 -2.44
CA SER A 208 -34.05 -9.53 -2.22
C SER A 208 -35.44 -9.16 -1.69
N VAL A 209 -35.56 -8.00 -1.04
CA VAL A 209 -36.83 -7.51 -0.45
C VAL A 209 -37.46 -6.40 -1.31
N ILE A 210 -36.64 -5.52 -1.89
CA ILE A 210 -37.11 -4.35 -2.65
C ILE A 210 -36.81 -4.56 -4.14
N PRO A 211 -37.79 -4.39 -5.04
CA PRO A 211 -37.55 -4.45 -6.47
C PRO A 211 -36.45 -3.48 -6.93
N ALA A 212 -35.55 -3.96 -7.79
CA ALA A 212 -34.37 -3.21 -8.24
C ALA A 212 -34.67 -1.82 -8.81
N TYR A 213 -35.84 -1.64 -9.44
CA TYR A 213 -36.25 -0.37 -10.03
C TYR A 213 -36.66 0.71 -9.02
N ILE A 214 -36.99 0.34 -7.77
CA ILE A 214 -37.28 1.28 -6.66
C ILE A 214 -36.10 1.35 -5.68
N ALA A 215 -35.23 0.34 -5.68
CA ALA A 215 -34.10 0.23 -4.75
C ALA A 215 -33.20 1.47 -4.72
N ALA A 216 -32.90 2.07 -5.87
CA ALA A 216 -32.06 3.27 -5.95
C ALA A 216 -32.70 4.48 -5.24
N GLU A 217 -34.02 4.66 -5.38
CA GLU A 217 -34.76 5.76 -4.77
C GLU A 217 -34.87 5.56 -3.24
N VAL A 218 -35.18 4.34 -2.80
CA VAL A 218 -35.23 4.01 -1.36
C VAL A 218 -33.85 4.12 -0.71
N LYS A 219 -32.79 3.69 -1.40
CA LYS A 219 -31.41 3.87 -0.92
C LYS A 219 -31.08 5.36 -0.78
N ARG A 220 -31.47 6.18 -1.76
CA ARG A 220 -31.26 7.63 -1.73
C ARG A 220 -31.97 8.30 -0.55
N SER A 221 -33.24 7.99 -0.32
CA SER A 221 -34.02 8.59 0.76
C SER A 221 -33.50 8.21 2.15
N ILE A 222 -33.05 6.95 2.32
CA ILE A 222 -32.39 6.51 3.56
C ILE A 222 -31.09 7.28 3.77
N MET A 223 -30.23 7.40 2.74
CA MET A 223 -28.97 8.13 2.85
C MET A 223 -29.17 9.61 3.22
N LEU A 224 -30.16 10.28 2.63
CA LEU A 224 -30.50 11.67 2.96
C LEU A 224 -30.90 11.80 4.42
N LYS A 225 -31.79 10.93 4.92
CA LYS A 225 -32.20 10.93 6.32
C LYS A 225 -31.05 10.64 7.29
N MET A 226 -30.13 9.76 6.92
CA MET A 226 -28.94 9.49 7.73
C MET A 226 -28.00 10.69 7.77
N ALA A 227 -27.82 11.40 6.64
CA ALA A 227 -27.03 12.62 6.59
C ALA A 227 -27.66 13.74 7.45
N ASP A 228 -28.98 13.90 7.39
CA ASP A 228 -29.73 14.87 8.20
C ASP A 228 -29.65 14.53 9.70
N ALA A 229 -29.76 13.26 10.07
CA ALA A 229 -29.63 12.81 11.46
C ALA A 229 -28.22 13.03 12.05
N CYS A 230 -27.18 13.06 11.21
CA CYS A 230 -25.83 13.43 11.66
C CYS A 230 -25.68 14.95 11.89
N GLN A 231 -26.54 15.79 11.31
CA GLN A 231 -26.50 17.24 11.45
C GLN A 231 -27.39 17.73 12.60
N ASP A 232 -28.54 17.11 12.84
CA ASP A 232 -29.46 17.45 13.93
C ASP A 232 -29.39 16.42 15.08
N ILE A 233 -28.65 16.75 16.14
CA ILE A 233 -28.60 15.98 17.42
C ILE A 233 -29.97 15.99 18.14
N SER A 234 -30.93 16.81 17.68
CA SER A 234 -32.27 16.80 18.24
C SER A 234 -32.93 15.46 17.90
N ASN A 235 -33.10 14.66 18.94
CA ASN A 235 -33.59 13.29 19.00
C ASN A 235 -35.03 13.14 18.48
N LYS A 236 -35.30 13.54 17.24
CA LYS A 236 -36.57 13.27 16.56
C LYS A 236 -36.45 11.88 15.99
N GLN A 237 -37.03 10.93 16.71
CA GLN A 237 -37.31 9.59 16.23
C GLN A 237 -38.08 9.70 14.92
N THR A 238 -37.36 9.67 13.78
CA THR A 238 -37.97 9.73 12.46
C THR A 238 -38.63 8.39 12.23
N SER A 239 -39.89 8.28 12.63
CA SER A 239 -40.69 7.10 12.35
C SER A 239 -40.68 6.87 10.84
N PHE A 240 -40.16 5.71 10.41
CA PHE A 240 -40.16 5.27 9.02
C PHE A 240 -41.61 5.06 8.55
N HIS A 241 -42.30 6.13 8.17
CA HIS A 241 -43.68 6.07 7.66
C HIS A 241 -43.82 6.59 6.22
N GLU A 242 -42.72 6.65 5.47
CA GLU A 242 -42.81 6.93 4.02
C GLU A 242 -43.29 5.70 3.27
N MET A 243 -44.55 5.74 2.85
CA MET A 243 -45.13 4.77 1.95
C MET A 243 -44.79 5.16 0.51
N TYR A 244 -44.10 4.28 -0.21
CA TYR A 244 -43.78 4.48 -1.63
C TYR A 244 -44.95 3.96 -2.48
N VAL A 245 -45.79 4.88 -2.96
CA VAL A 245 -46.93 4.58 -3.84
C VAL A 245 -46.73 5.27 -5.18
N GLN A 246 -46.77 4.50 -6.26
CA GLN A 246 -46.71 5.02 -7.63
C GLN A 246 -47.96 4.58 -8.40
N ARG A 247 -48.57 5.53 -9.11
CA ARG A 247 -49.67 5.23 -10.03
C ARG A 247 -49.09 4.82 -11.38
N HIS A 248 -49.50 3.65 -11.85
CA HIS A 248 -49.16 3.17 -13.18
C HIS A 248 -50.43 3.02 -14.01
N ASN A 249 -50.35 3.44 -15.28
CA ASN A 249 -51.41 3.28 -16.26
C ASN A 249 -50.98 2.20 -17.28
N ASN A 250 -51.93 1.53 -17.92
CA ASN A 250 -51.67 0.52 -18.96
C ASN A 250 -50.78 -0.63 -18.46
N VAL A 251 -51.31 -1.38 -17.50
CA VAL A 251 -50.71 -2.59 -16.93
C VAL A 251 -51.69 -3.74 -17.01
N SER A 252 -51.19 -4.97 -17.06
CA SER A 252 -52.01 -6.20 -16.97
C SER A 252 -51.55 -7.02 -15.79
N ILE A 253 -52.50 -7.56 -15.02
CA ILE A 253 -52.26 -8.37 -13.83
C ILE A 253 -52.86 -9.75 -14.07
N LEU A 254 -52.09 -10.80 -13.80
CA LEU A 254 -52.55 -12.19 -13.85
C LEU A 254 -52.50 -12.79 -12.46
N TYR A 255 -53.58 -13.48 -12.11
CA TYR A 255 -53.70 -14.34 -10.94
C TYR A 255 -53.90 -15.77 -11.44
N ALA A 256 -53.09 -16.69 -10.93
CA ALA A 256 -53.22 -18.13 -11.16
C ALA A 256 -53.31 -18.82 -9.79
N ASP A 257 -54.22 -19.78 -9.67
CA ASP A 257 -54.46 -20.49 -8.41
C ASP A 257 -54.57 -22.00 -8.65
N ILE A 258 -54.12 -22.79 -7.69
CA ILE A 258 -54.10 -24.24 -7.83
C ILE A 258 -55.47 -24.79 -7.45
N VAL A 259 -56.21 -25.28 -8.45
CA VAL A 259 -57.49 -25.95 -8.22
C VAL A 259 -57.28 -27.20 -7.35
N ASN A 260 -58.11 -27.36 -6.34
CA ASN A 260 -58.06 -28.48 -5.37
C ASN A 260 -56.74 -28.55 -4.58
N PHE A 261 -56.15 -27.41 -4.22
CA PHE A 261 -54.95 -27.39 -3.38
C PHE A 261 -55.16 -27.99 -1.98
N THR A 262 -56.28 -27.68 -1.30
CA THR A 262 -56.55 -28.17 0.06
C THR A 262 -56.42 -29.69 0.19
N PRO A 263 -57.12 -30.53 -0.60
CA PRO A 263 -56.97 -31.98 -0.50
C PRO A 263 -55.59 -32.48 -0.91
N LEU A 264 -54.89 -31.80 -1.83
CA LEU A 264 -53.51 -32.12 -2.19
C LEU A 264 -52.56 -31.88 -1.00
N SER A 265 -52.75 -30.78 -0.28
CA SER A 265 -51.92 -30.41 0.87
C SER A 265 -52.12 -31.34 2.08
N GLU A 266 -53.31 -31.95 2.22
CA GLU A 266 -53.60 -32.93 3.27
C GLU A 266 -52.92 -34.30 3.03
N GLN A 267 -52.66 -34.65 1.76
CA GLN A 267 -52.06 -35.93 1.39
C GLN A 267 -50.53 -35.92 1.41
N LEU A 268 -49.93 -34.73 1.29
CA LEU A 268 -48.47 -34.56 1.21
C LEU A 268 -47.86 -34.27 2.58
N SER A 269 -46.61 -34.70 2.77
CA SER A 269 -45.82 -34.21 3.89
C SER A 269 -45.48 -32.73 3.67
N ALA A 270 -45.24 -31.98 4.75
CA ALA A 270 -44.88 -30.56 4.64
C ALA A 270 -43.63 -30.34 3.76
N SER A 271 -42.64 -31.23 3.83
CA SER A 271 -41.43 -31.16 3.00
C SER A 271 -41.74 -31.38 1.52
N ASP A 272 -42.57 -32.37 1.21
CA ASP A 272 -42.91 -32.70 -0.19
C ASP A 272 -43.81 -31.63 -0.81
N LEU A 273 -44.72 -31.06 -0.02
CA LEU A 273 -45.56 -29.94 -0.43
C LEU A 273 -44.70 -28.72 -0.80
N VAL A 274 -43.78 -28.32 0.10
CA VAL A 274 -42.87 -27.19 -0.16
C VAL A 274 -42.00 -27.44 -1.38
N LYS A 275 -41.47 -28.67 -1.55
CA LYS A 275 -40.66 -29.03 -2.71
C LYS A 275 -41.46 -28.94 -4.01
N THR A 276 -42.69 -29.46 -4.02
CA THR A 276 -43.60 -29.43 -5.18
C THR A 276 -43.96 -27.99 -5.56
N LEU A 277 -44.34 -27.17 -4.57
CA LEU A 277 -44.65 -25.74 -4.80
C LEU A 277 -43.43 -24.96 -5.31
N ASN A 278 -42.24 -25.22 -4.76
CA ASN A 278 -41.04 -24.52 -5.17
C ASN A 278 -40.62 -24.89 -6.61
N GLU A 279 -40.84 -26.15 -7.03
CA GLU A 279 -40.62 -26.56 -8.41
C GLU A 279 -41.64 -25.92 -9.36
N LEU A 280 -42.93 -25.95 -9.01
CA LEU A 280 -44.00 -25.34 -9.82
C LEU A 280 -43.78 -23.84 -9.99
N PHE A 281 -43.60 -23.10 -8.89
CA PHE A 281 -43.39 -21.65 -8.92
C PHE A 281 -42.04 -21.28 -9.54
N GLY A 282 -41.03 -22.15 -9.43
CA GLY A 282 -39.77 -21.98 -10.15
C GLY A 282 -39.95 -22.03 -11.67
N ARG A 283 -40.83 -22.91 -12.19
CA ARG A 283 -41.18 -22.93 -13.63
C ARG A 283 -42.01 -21.72 -14.02
N PHE A 284 -42.96 -21.30 -13.18
CA PHE A 284 -43.74 -20.07 -13.43
C PHE A 284 -42.86 -18.82 -13.47
N ASP A 285 -41.81 -18.74 -12.64
CA ASP A 285 -40.84 -17.65 -12.68
C ASP A 285 -40.07 -17.61 -14.02
N GLN A 286 -39.72 -18.77 -14.58
CA GLN A 286 -39.06 -18.85 -15.90
C GLN A 286 -40.00 -18.35 -17.00
N ILE A 287 -41.24 -18.86 -17.03
CA ILE A 287 -42.28 -18.43 -17.99
C ILE A 287 -42.55 -16.92 -17.85
N ALA A 288 -42.59 -16.40 -16.62
CA ALA A 288 -42.77 -14.98 -16.36
C ALA A 288 -41.64 -14.15 -16.98
N GLN A 289 -40.39 -14.59 -16.80
CA GLN A 289 -39.23 -13.91 -17.37
C GLN A 289 -39.25 -13.91 -18.90
N GLU A 290 -39.60 -15.03 -19.53
CA GLU A 290 -39.72 -15.17 -20.99
C GLU A 290 -40.81 -14.26 -21.56
N ASN A 291 -41.94 -14.16 -20.87
CA ASN A 291 -43.07 -13.30 -21.25
C ASN A 291 -42.94 -11.84 -20.79
N GLN A 292 -41.80 -11.45 -20.20
CA GLN A 292 -41.56 -10.10 -19.67
C GLN A 292 -42.60 -9.65 -18.63
N CYS A 293 -43.06 -10.60 -17.82
CA CYS A 293 -43.91 -10.39 -16.67
C CYS A 293 -43.06 -10.38 -15.39
N MET A 294 -43.39 -9.49 -14.47
CA MET A 294 -42.74 -9.41 -13.16
C MET A 294 -43.60 -10.14 -12.13
N ARG A 295 -43.05 -11.16 -11.48
CA ARG A 295 -43.67 -11.73 -10.27
C ARG A 295 -43.77 -10.65 -9.20
N ILE A 296 -44.94 -10.51 -8.59
CA ILE A 296 -45.12 -9.61 -7.44
C ILE A 296 -44.99 -10.40 -6.14
N LYS A 297 -45.78 -11.46 -5.96
CA LYS A 297 -45.74 -12.29 -4.76
C LYS A 297 -46.47 -13.63 -5.00
N ILE A 298 -46.26 -14.55 -4.06
CA ILE A 298 -47.02 -15.79 -3.91
C ILE A 298 -47.86 -15.68 -2.62
N LEU A 299 -49.15 -16.01 -2.70
CA LEU A 299 -50.09 -15.96 -1.60
C LEU A 299 -50.67 -17.37 -1.40
N GLY A 300 -49.98 -18.20 -0.63
CA GLY A 300 -50.36 -19.61 -0.47
C GLY A 300 -50.12 -20.38 -1.78
N ASP A 301 -51.19 -20.92 -2.33
CA ASP A 301 -51.30 -21.61 -3.62
C ASP A 301 -51.49 -20.68 -4.82
N CYS A 302 -51.80 -19.40 -4.58
CA CYS A 302 -51.97 -18.42 -5.63
C CYS A 302 -50.64 -17.74 -6.03
N TYR A 303 -50.35 -17.73 -7.32
CA TYR A 303 -49.27 -16.98 -7.96
C TYR A 303 -49.83 -15.75 -8.68
N TYR A 304 -49.19 -14.58 -8.51
CA TYR A 304 -49.58 -13.41 -9.30
C TYR A 304 -48.40 -12.57 -9.78
N CYS A 305 -48.58 -12.06 -11.00
CA CYS A 305 -47.57 -11.29 -11.73
C CYS A 305 -48.21 -10.12 -12.48
N VAL A 306 -47.37 -9.19 -12.93
CA VAL A 306 -47.78 -8.00 -13.66
C VAL A 306 -46.92 -7.82 -14.90
N SER A 307 -47.55 -7.49 -16.02
CA SER A 307 -46.88 -6.98 -17.22
C SER A 307 -47.14 -5.48 -17.38
N GLY A 308 -46.15 -4.77 -17.94
CA GLY A 308 -46.16 -3.31 -18.04
C GLY A 308 -45.56 -2.58 -16.82
N LEU A 309 -44.90 -3.31 -15.91
CA LEU A 309 -44.07 -2.77 -14.83
C LEU A 309 -42.66 -3.38 -14.85
N PRO A 310 -41.61 -2.60 -14.51
CA PRO A 310 -41.64 -1.18 -14.15
C PRO A 310 -41.69 -0.26 -15.39
N VAL A 311 -41.35 -0.81 -16.55
CA VAL A 311 -41.40 -0.12 -17.84
C VAL A 311 -42.76 -0.40 -18.49
N SER A 312 -43.47 0.66 -18.88
CA SER A 312 -44.73 0.51 -19.63
C SER A 312 -44.47 -0.17 -20.96
N ARG A 313 -45.26 -1.19 -21.28
CA ARG A 313 -45.14 -1.98 -22.51
C ARG A 313 -46.45 -1.93 -23.27
N PRO A 314 -46.47 -1.62 -24.58
CA PRO A 314 -47.72 -1.57 -25.34
C PRO A 314 -48.41 -2.94 -25.42
N ASN A 315 -47.63 -4.03 -25.42
CA ASN A 315 -48.13 -5.40 -25.51
C ASN A 315 -48.34 -6.06 -24.14
N HIS A 316 -48.49 -5.28 -23.06
CA HIS A 316 -48.62 -5.81 -21.69
C HIS A 316 -49.73 -6.87 -21.56
N ALA A 317 -50.86 -6.67 -22.24
CA ALA A 317 -51.98 -7.61 -22.22
C ALA A 317 -51.69 -8.91 -22.98
N TYR A 318 -51.03 -8.82 -24.14
CA TYR A 318 -50.63 -9.99 -24.93
C TYR A 318 -49.63 -10.86 -24.15
N ASN A 319 -48.60 -10.24 -23.58
CA ASN A 319 -47.59 -10.92 -22.76
C ASN A 319 -48.22 -11.65 -21.57
N CYS A 320 -49.14 -10.99 -20.88
CA CYS A 320 -49.83 -11.52 -19.72
C CYS A 320 -50.76 -12.69 -20.10
N GLY A 321 -51.47 -12.57 -21.24
CA GLY A 321 -52.29 -13.65 -21.78
C GLY A 321 -51.47 -14.85 -22.25
N ASN A 322 -50.34 -14.62 -22.93
CA ASN A 322 -49.46 -15.69 -23.40
C ASN A 322 -48.84 -16.45 -22.22
N MET A 323 -48.39 -15.74 -21.19
CA MET A 323 -47.94 -16.35 -19.94
C MET A 323 -49.01 -17.26 -19.32
N GLY A 324 -50.27 -16.81 -19.26
CA GLY A 324 -51.36 -17.63 -18.71
C GLY A 324 -51.70 -18.87 -19.53
N LEU A 325 -51.36 -18.90 -20.82
CA LEU A 325 -51.51 -20.09 -21.67
C LEU A 325 -50.33 -21.07 -21.52
N GLU A 326 -49.16 -20.58 -21.15
CA GLU A 326 -47.94 -21.38 -20.96
C GLU A 326 -47.84 -22.00 -19.54
N MET A 327 -48.54 -21.41 -18.56
CA MET A 327 -48.66 -21.91 -17.18
C MET A 327 -49.49 -23.20 -17.08
#